data_AF-A0A438FZW9-F1
#
_entry.id   AF-A0A438FZW9-F1
#
_cell.length_a   1.000
_cell.length_b   1.000
_cell.length_c   1.000
_cell.angle_alpha   90.00
_cell.angle_beta   90.00
_cell.angle_gamma   90.00
#
_symmetry.space_group_name_H-M   'P 1'
#
loop_
_entity.id
_entity.type
_entity.pdbx_description
1 polymer ?
#
loop_
_entity_poly.entity_id
_entity_poly.type
_entity_poly.pdbx_seq_one_letter_code
_entity_poly.pdbx_strand_id
1 'polypeptide(L)'
;MDASHAQSGLSLGFHSHSSLAPMTPLADDSVKLQIASDFSTLGNPIQSVPLQLFEQRCEKFSNGSGGQSEDGEDEEFHILGHPMCLKRPRDEQFSRSSSPSKVALVESGLEQRRVAVRAWGNQPLSVADPDVFQIMEKEKKRQFKGIELIASENFVCRAVMEALGSHLTNKYSEGMPGARYYTGNDYIDQIELLCCRRALAAFHLDSEKWGVNVQPYSCTSANFAVYTGLLLPKDRIMGLDSPSGGHLSHGYYMPSGKKVSGTSIFFESLPYKVNPQTGYIDYDKLEEKALDFRPKILICGGSSYPREWNYARFRQIADKCGAVLMCDMAQISGIVAAKV
;
A
#
# COMPACT_ATOMS: atom_id res chain seq x y z
N MET A 1 11.38 -4.41 -63.16
CA MET A 1 11.61 -2.97 -63.39
C MET A 1 11.53 -2.31 -62.03
N ASP A 2 12.35 -2.75 -61.06
CA ASP A 2 13.77 -2.39 -60.81
C ASP A 2 13.76 -1.32 -59.71
N ALA A 3 14.11 -1.55 -58.44
CA ALA A 3 15.29 -2.17 -57.81
C ALA A 3 16.61 -1.40 -58.03
N SER A 4 17.06 -0.65 -57.00
CA SER A 4 18.47 -0.46 -56.57
C SER A 4 18.55 0.74 -55.59
N HIS A 5 18.81 0.61 -54.30
CA HIS A 5 20.05 0.23 -53.56
C HIS A 5 20.89 1.43 -53.08
N ALA A 6 21.05 1.53 -51.75
CA ALA A 6 22.30 1.74 -50.97
C ALA A 6 21.90 2.03 -49.50
N GLN A 7 22.05 1.12 -48.50
CA GLN A 7 23.25 0.85 -47.66
C GLN A 7 24.07 2.10 -47.30
N SER A 8 24.66 2.31 -46.13
CA SER A 8 24.67 1.81 -44.74
C SER A 8 25.80 2.62 -44.07
N GLY A 9 25.74 2.96 -42.78
CA GLY A 9 26.90 3.58 -42.12
C GLY A 9 26.70 3.98 -40.66
N LEU A 10 26.82 3.01 -39.75
CA LEU A 10 26.99 3.22 -38.31
C LEU A 10 28.39 3.78 -38.01
N SER A 11 28.50 4.71 -37.07
CA SER A 11 29.70 4.89 -36.24
C SER A 11 29.33 5.42 -34.86
N LEU A 12 29.61 4.60 -33.84
CA LEU A 12 29.55 4.92 -32.41
C LEU A 12 30.93 5.44 -31.98
N GLY A 13 31.02 6.73 -31.65
CA GLY A 13 32.24 7.34 -31.10
C GLY A 13 32.22 7.34 -29.57
N PHE A 14 33.03 6.47 -28.96
CA PHE A 14 33.41 6.55 -27.55
C PHE A 14 34.51 7.62 -27.38
N HIS A 15 34.29 8.60 -26.50
CA HIS A 15 35.35 9.51 -26.06
C HIS A 15 35.70 9.26 -24.59
N SER A 16 36.93 8.78 -24.39
CA SER A 16 37.66 8.73 -23.13
C SER A 16 38.37 10.06 -22.87
N HIS A 17 38.17 10.68 -21.71
CA HIS A 17 39.07 11.72 -21.21
C HIS A 17 39.53 11.40 -19.80
N SER A 18 40.84 11.22 -19.68
CA SER A 18 41.64 11.15 -18.47
C SER A 18 42.33 12.49 -18.23
N SER A 19 42.23 13.05 -17.02
CA SER A 19 43.26 13.94 -16.44
C SER A 19 43.11 14.08 -14.92
N LEU A 20 44.11 13.59 -14.19
CA LEU A 20 44.52 13.98 -12.81
C LEU A 20 45.28 15.33 -12.90
N ALA A 21 45.44 16.25 -11.93
CA ALA A 21 45.34 16.38 -10.46
C ALA A 21 45.33 17.94 -10.15
N PRO A 22 45.45 18.51 -8.91
CA PRO A 22 45.67 17.92 -7.59
C PRO A 22 44.73 18.39 -6.45
N MET A 23 44.74 17.62 -5.36
CA MET A 23 44.06 17.81 -4.08
C MET A 23 44.81 18.78 -3.14
N THR A 24 44.05 19.53 -2.32
CA THR A 24 44.40 19.87 -0.93
C THR A 24 43.14 19.82 -0.03
N PRO A 25 43.25 19.47 1.26
CA PRO A 25 42.19 18.80 2.02
C PRO A 25 41.54 19.66 3.12
N LEU A 26 40.51 19.11 3.79
CA LEU A 26 39.82 19.48 5.06
C LEU A 26 38.33 19.84 4.83
N ALA A 27 37.34 19.32 5.55
CA ALA A 27 37.29 18.57 6.81
C ALA A 27 36.19 17.49 6.78
N ASP A 28 36.46 16.34 7.41
CA ASP A 28 35.58 15.18 7.58
C ASP A 28 34.83 15.30 8.91
N ASP A 29 33.61 15.84 8.88
CA ASP A 29 32.67 15.79 10.01
C ASP A 29 31.79 14.53 9.90
N SER A 30 32.44 13.37 9.93
CA SER A 30 31.75 12.10 10.15
C SER A 30 31.36 11.97 11.62
N VAL A 31 30.11 12.35 11.92
CA VAL A 31 29.42 11.95 13.16
C VAL A 31 29.29 10.43 13.16
N LYS A 32 30.17 9.76 13.90
CA LYS A 32 30.03 8.33 14.25
C LYS A 32 28.84 8.17 15.19
N LEU A 33 27.71 7.72 14.67
CA LEU A 33 26.65 7.10 15.46
C LEU A 33 27.20 5.78 16.03
N GLN A 34 27.70 5.83 17.27
CA GLN A 34 27.95 4.64 18.07
C GLN A 34 26.59 4.04 18.44
N ILE A 35 26.16 3.02 17.69
CA ILE A 35 25.09 2.13 18.13
C ILE A 35 25.69 1.29 19.26
N ALA A 36 25.23 1.54 20.49
CA ALA A 36 25.56 0.74 21.65
C ALA A 36 25.14 -0.71 21.40
N SER A 37 26.12 -1.60 21.35
CA SER A 37 25.96 -3.04 21.28
C SER A 37 25.86 -3.60 22.70
N ASP A 38 24.72 -3.42 23.36
CA ASP A 38 24.40 -4.05 24.64
C ASP A 38 23.11 -4.84 24.53
N PHE A 39 23.21 -6.06 23.98
CA PHE A 39 22.30 -7.16 24.29
C PHE A 39 23.11 -8.46 24.33
N SER A 40 23.75 -8.71 25.47
CA SER A 40 24.24 -10.04 25.81
C SER A 40 23.06 -10.92 26.24
N THR A 41 22.84 -11.97 25.45
CA THR A 41 22.47 -13.33 25.87
C THR A 41 21.31 -13.50 26.85
N LEU A 42 20.12 -13.75 26.30
CA LEU A 42 19.12 -14.60 26.96
C LEU A 42 18.46 -15.53 25.92
N GLY A 43 18.66 -16.84 26.11
CA GLY A 43 17.71 -17.92 25.82
C GLY A 43 17.32 -18.21 24.35
N ASN A 44 17.89 -19.31 23.81
CA ASN A 44 17.43 -20.18 22.72
C ASN A 44 16.75 -19.57 21.47
N PRO A 45 17.24 -19.87 20.24
CA PRO A 45 16.55 -19.45 19.02
C PRO A 45 15.22 -20.22 18.89
N ILE A 46 14.10 -19.50 18.93
CA ILE A 46 12.81 -20.01 18.48
C ILE A 46 12.90 -20.15 16.96
N GLN A 47 13.05 -21.39 16.49
CA GLN A 47 12.89 -21.71 15.07
C GLN A 47 11.49 -21.29 14.61
N SER A 48 11.41 -20.46 13.57
CA SER A 48 10.16 -20.24 12.86
C SER A 48 9.72 -21.56 12.24
N VAL A 49 8.62 -22.12 12.73
CA VAL A 49 7.99 -23.32 12.17
C VAL A 49 7.15 -22.88 10.97
N PRO A 50 7.49 -23.26 9.72
CA PRO A 50 6.60 -23.06 8.60
C PRO A 50 5.34 -23.92 8.80
N LEU A 51 4.18 -23.45 8.32
CA LEU A 51 2.96 -24.25 8.24
C LEU A 51 3.21 -25.51 7.38
N GLN A 52 3.63 -26.59 8.02
CA GLN A 52 3.73 -27.92 7.41
C GLN A 52 2.34 -28.56 7.47
N LEU A 53 1.69 -28.65 6.30
CA LEU A 53 0.57 -29.56 6.11
C LEU A 53 1.06 -30.98 6.41
N PHE A 54 0.42 -31.65 7.37
CA PHE A 54 0.78 -32.99 7.84
C PHE A 54 0.95 -34.00 6.70
N GLU A 55 2.19 -34.35 6.35
CA GLU A 55 2.49 -35.60 5.67
C GLU A 55 2.66 -36.70 6.74
N GLN A 56 1.74 -37.67 6.74
CA GLN A 56 1.85 -38.87 7.56
C GLN A 56 3.02 -39.72 7.06
N ARG A 57 4.09 -39.78 7.85
CA ARG A 57 5.21 -40.70 7.66
C ARG A 57 4.76 -42.12 8.00
N CYS A 58 4.46 -42.93 6.99
CA CYS A 58 4.14 -44.35 7.17
C CYS A 58 5.42 -45.18 7.01
N GLU A 59 5.93 -45.74 8.11
CA GLU A 59 7.05 -46.69 8.09
C GLU A 59 6.65 -47.97 7.35
N LYS A 60 7.42 -48.35 6.32
CA LYS A 60 7.24 -49.61 5.59
C LYS A 60 8.02 -50.71 6.28
N PHE A 61 7.30 -51.66 6.89
CA PHE A 61 7.82 -53.01 7.13
C PHE A 61 7.86 -53.76 5.79
N SER A 62 9.05 -54.21 5.42
CA SER A 62 9.27 -55.09 4.28
C SER A 62 8.81 -56.52 4.61
N ASN A 63 7.84 -57.04 3.87
CA ASN A 63 7.77 -58.47 3.62
C ASN A 63 7.34 -58.70 2.17
N GLY A 64 8.21 -59.37 1.41
CA GLY A 64 7.99 -59.68 0.01
C GLY A 64 7.06 -60.86 -0.19
N SER A 65 6.25 -60.80 -1.23
CA SER A 65 5.86 -61.95 -2.05
C SER A 65 5.29 -61.41 -3.36
N GLY A 66 5.77 -61.96 -4.47
CA GLY A 66 5.40 -61.56 -5.82
C GLY A 66 4.03 -62.09 -6.25
N GLY A 67 3.43 -61.42 -7.23
CA GLY A 67 2.20 -61.82 -7.89
C GLY A 67 1.89 -60.87 -9.05
N GLN A 68 1.45 -61.45 -10.17
CA GLN A 68 1.47 -60.91 -11.52
C GLN A 68 0.42 -59.82 -11.82
N SER A 69 0.70 -59.11 -12.92
CA SER A 69 -0.04 -58.09 -13.66
C SER A 69 -1.50 -58.43 -14.00
N GLU A 70 -2.40 -57.45 -13.85
CA GLU A 70 -3.60 -57.31 -14.68
C GLU A 70 -3.89 -55.82 -14.92
N ASP A 71 -4.09 -55.49 -16.21
CA ASP A 71 -4.30 -54.16 -16.78
C ASP A 71 -5.52 -53.43 -16.17
N GLY A 72 -5.27 -52.20 -15.72
CA GLY A 72 -6.31 -51.20 -15.49
C GLY A 72 -5.80 -49.88 -16.04
N GLU A 73 -6.47 -49.34 -17.05
CA GLU A 73 -6.13 -48.04 -17.63
C GLU A 73 -6.35 -46.93 -16.59
N ASP A 74 -5.26 -46.51 -15.95
CA ASP A 74 -5.21 -45.30 -15.14
C ASP A 74 -5.18 -44.08 -16.09
N GLU A 75 -6.27 -43.33 -16.19
CA GLU A 75 -6.29 -42.06 -16.94
C GLU A 75 -5.39 -41.03 -16.25
N GLU A 76 -4.21 -40.82 -16.82
CA GLU A 76 -3.23 -39.82 -16.38
C GLU A 76 -3.48 -38.49 -17.10
N PHE A 77 -3.67 -37.41 -16.35
CA PHE A 77 -3.81 -36.07 -16.92
C PHE A 77 -2.90 -35.07 -16.23
N HIS A 78 -2.50 -34.04 -16.98
CA HIS A 78 -1.48 -33.09 -16.54
C HIS A 78 -2.14 -31.76 -16.17
N ILE A 79 -1.90 -31.29 -14.95
CA ILE A 79 -2.25 -29.92 -14.54
C ILE A 79 -0.94 -29.16 -14.34
N LEU A 80 -0.77 -28.06 -15.06
CA LEU A 80 0.44 -27.22 -15.03
C LEU A 80 1.75 -27.99 -15.26
N GLY A 81 1.71 -29.02 -16.12
CA GLY A 81 2.88 -29.81 -16.46
C GLY A 81 3.27 -30.86 -15.42
N HIS A 82 2.41 -31.15 -14.44
CA HIS A 82 2.62 -32.24 -13.48
C HIS A 82 1.60 -33.35 -13.73
N PRO A 83 2.06 -34.60 -13.99
CA PRO A 83 1.16 -35.73 -14.17
C PRO A 83 0.44 -36.04 -12.87
N MET A 84 -0.88 -36.18 -12.97
CA MET A 84 -1.77 -36.57 -11.88
C MET A 84 -2.50 -37.84 -12.33
N CYS A 85 -2.58 -38.82 -11.43
CA CYS A 85 -3.28 -40.07 -11.67
C CYS A 85 -4.51 -40.18 -10.76
N LEU A 86 -5.67 -40.41 -11.36
CA LEU A 86 -6.95 -40.45 -10.64
C LEU A 86 -7.34 -41.89 -10.39
N LYS A 87 -6.97 -42.43 -9.22
CA LYS A 87 -7.39 -43.76 -8.79
C LYS A 87 -8.90 -43.79 -8.54
N ARG A 88 -9.66 -44.34 -9.48
CA ARG A 88 -11.06 -44.70 -9.22
C ARG A 88 -11.08 -45.89 -8.25
N PRO A 89 -11.91 -45.89 -7.19
CA PRO A 89 -12.07 -47.07 -6.34
C PRO A 89 -12.67 -48.20 -7.19
N ARG A 90 -12.07 -49.39 -7.17
CA ARG A 90 -12.74 -50.60 -7.68
C ARG A 90 -13.97 -50.87 -6.82
N ASP A 91 -15.07 -51.23 -7.47
CA ASP A 91 -16.25 -51.82 -6.83
C ASP A 91 -15.85 -53.13 -6.12
N GLU A 92 -15.42 -53.03 -4.87
CA GLU A 92 -15.36 -54.17 -3.98
C GLU A 92 -16.77 -54.48 -3.50
N GLN A 93 -17.21 -55.70 -3.80
CA GLN A 93 -18.46 -56.29 -3.34
C GLN A 93 -18.66 -56.03 -1.84
N PHE A 94 -19.79 -55.40 -1.53
CA PHE A 94 -20.25 -55.13 -0.17
C PHE A 94 -20.39 -56.43 0.65
N SER A 95 -19.35 -56.84 1.36
CA SER A 95 -19.49 -57.48 2.66
C SER A 95 -19.52 -56.38 3.72
N ARG A 96 -20.74 -55.99 4.13
CA ARG A 96 -21.00 -55.06 5.24
C ARG A 96 -20.25 -55.52 6.49
N SER A 97 -19.15 -54.86 6.81
CA SER A 97 -18.67 -54.72 8.18
C SER A 97 -18.37 -53.25 8.46
N SER A 98 -19.44 -52.45 8.54
CA SER A 98 -19.38 -51.13 9.15
C SER A 98 -19.06 -51.31 10.64
N SER A 99 -17.78 -51.36 10.98
CA SER A 99 -17.33 -51.17 12.35
C SER A 99 -17.56 -49.69 12.70
N PRO A 100 -18.47 -49.36 13.63
CA PRO A 100 -18.84 -47.96 13.94
C PRO A 100 -17.65 -47.14 14.48
N SER A 101 -16.58 -47.83 14.89
CA SER A 101 -15.43 -47.27 15.58
C SER A 101 -14.55 -46.36 14.70
N LYS A 102 -14.40 -46.62 13.39
CA LYS A 102 -13.53 -45.78 12.52
C LYS A 102 -14.18 -44.45 12.12
N VAL A 103 -15.50 -44.42 11.95
CA VAL A 103 -16.24 -43.17 11.66
C VAL A 103 -16.27 -42.29 12.92
N ALA A 104 -16.55 -42.87 14.09
CA ALA A 104 -16.58 -42.16 15.36
C ALA A 104 -15.23 -41.54 15.77
N LEU A 105 -14.09 -42.19 15.43
CA LEU A 105 -12.74 -41.68 15.76
C LEU A 105 -12.31 -40.52 14.85
N VAL A 106 -12.78 -40.50 13.59
CA VAL A 106 -12.55 -39.39 12.66
C VAL A 106 -13.44 -38.19 13.00
N GLU A 107 -14.69 -38.43 13.42
CA GLU A 107 -15.61 -37.39 13.88
C GLU A 107 -15.14 -36.71 15.17
N SER A 108 -14.59 -37.45 16.14
CA SER A 108 -14.06 -36.87 17.39
C SER A 108 -12.87 -35.96 17.16
N GLY A 109 -11.95 -36.31 16.24
CA GLY A 109 -10.83 -35.46 15.84
C GLY A 109 -11.24 -34.25 14.98
N LEU A 110 -12.34 -34.33 14.24
CA LEU A 110 -12.91 -33.19 13.53
C LEU A 110 -13.58 -32.20 14.49
N GLU A 111 -14.33 -32.69 15.47
CA GLU A 111 -14.99 -31.82 16.45
C GLU A 111 -13.98 -31.13 17.37
N GLN A 112 -12.92 -31.83 17.80
CA GLN A 112 -11.81 -31.21 18.53
C GLN A 112 -11.13 -30.10 17.73
N ARG A 113 -10.89 -30.31 16.42
CA ARG A 113 -10.34 -29.27 15.55
C ARG A 113 -11.30 -28.09 15.39
N ARG A 114 -12.60 -28.33 15.25
CA ARG A 114 -13.63 -27.25 15.19
C ARG A 114 -13.66 -26.43 16.47
N VAL A 115 -13.61 -27.09 17.63
CA VAL A 115 -13.55 -26.44 18.94
C VAL A 115 -12.27 -25.60 19.05
N ALA A 116 -11.12 -26.13 18.65
CA ALA A 116 -9.86 -25.38 18.67
C ALA A 116 -9.89 -24.14 17.76
N VAL A 117 -10.40 -24.25 16.53
CA VAL A 117 -10.51 -23.12 15.60
C VAL A 117 -11.49 -22.06 16.13
N ARG A 118 -12.65 -22.47 16.66
CA ARG A 118 -13.63 -21.55 17.27
C ARG A 118 -13.08 -20.87 18.51
N ALA A 119 -12.31 -21.59 19.31
CA ALA A 119 -11.67 -21.04 20.50
C ALA A 119 -10.64 -19.97 20.11
N TRP A 120 -9.82 -20.22 19.08
CA TRP A 120 -8.82 -19.27 18.60
C TRP A 120 -9.46 -17.96 18.10
N GLY A 121 -10.48 -18.04 17.26
CA GLY A 121 -11.09 -16.85 16.61
C GLY A 121 -11.85 -15.90 17.55
N ASN A 122 -12.11 -16.29 18.79
CA ASN A 122 -12.88 -15.48 19.76
C ASN A 122 -12.06 -15.07 20.99
N GLN A 123 -10.75 -15.36 21.02
CA GLN A 123 -9.92 -14.97 22.13
C GLN A 123 -9.70 -13.44 22.14
N PRO A 124 -9.71 -12.79 23.32
CA PRO A 124 -9.23 -11.43 23.42
C PRO A 124 -7.74 -11.38 23.12
N LEU A 125 -7.27 -10.23 22.62
CA LEU A 125 -5.87 -10.05 22.25
C LEU A 125 -4.89 -10.37 23.40
N SER A 126 -5.26 -10.04 24.64
CA SER A 126 -4.44 -10.35 25.83
C SER A 126 -4.17 -11.83 26.06
N VAL A 127 -4.99 -12.72 25.49
CA VAL A 127 -4.84 -14.17 25.56
C VAL A 127 -4.25 -14.72 24.26
N ALA A 128 -4.74 -14.25 23.11
CA ALA A 128 -4.30 -14.71 21.79
C ALA A 128 -2.85 -14.30 21.49
N ASP A 129 -2.45 -13.09 21.89
CA ASP A 129 -1.12 -12.52 21.71
C ASP A 129 -0.78 -11.56 22.87
N PRO A 130 -0.34 -12.10 24.03
CA PRO A 130 -0.02 -11.29 25.21
C PRO A 130 1.14 -10.32 24.98
N ASP A 131 2.04 -10.61 24.05
CA ASP A 131 3.21 -9.77 23.76
C ASP A 131 2.77 -8.50 23.02
N VAL A 132 1.95 -8.64 21.97
CA VAL A 132 1.37 -7.49 21.26
C VAL A 132 0.48 -6.67 22.20
N PHE A 133 -0.34 -7.33 23.03
CA PHE A 133 -1.17 -6.62 24.02
C PHE A 133 -0.33 -5.76 24.96
N GLN A 134 0.79 -6.28 25.48
CA GLN A 134 1.68 -5.53 26.35
C GLN A 134 2.35 -4.34 25.64
N ILE A 135 2.74 -4.50 24.37
CA ILE A 135 3.28 -3.41 23.57
C ILE A 135 2.23 -2.31 23.35
N MET A 136 0.99 -2.68 23.04
CA MET A 136 -0.11 -1.72 22.89
C MET A 136 -0.39 -0.93 24.18
N GLU A 137 -0.38 -1.58 25.34
CA GLU A 137 -0.57 -0.90 26.63
C GLU A 137 0.62 0.02 26.99
N LYS A 138 1.84 -0.30 26.54
CA LYS A 138 2.99 0.62 26.65
C LYS A 138 2.81 1.85 25.76
N GLU A 139 2.39 1.68 24.51
CA GLU A 139 2.14 2.81 23.59
C GLU A 139 1.01 3.72 24.10
N LYS A 140 -0.10 3.13 24.59
CA LYS A 140 -1.18 3.88 25.22
C LYS A 140 -0.69 4.73 26.40
N LYS A 141 0.19 4.18 27.24
CA LYS A 141 0.81 4.93 28.35
C LYS A 141 1.76 6.01 27.86
N ARG A 142 2.50 5.79 26.76
CA ARG A 142 3.36 6.80 26.13
C ARG A 142 2.51 7.99 25.67
N GLN A 143 1.47 7.74 24.88
CA GLN A 143 0.54 8.78 24.40
C GLN A 143 -0.12 9.55 25.54
N PHE A 144 -0.55 8.86 26.61
CA PHE A 144 -1.20 9.51 27.75
C PHE A 144 -0.25 10.39 28.57
N LYS A 145 1.04 10.04 28.65
CA LYS A 145 2.04 10.76 29.46
C LYS A 145 2.87 11.76 28.66
N GLY A 146 2.87 11.64 27.34
CA GLY A 146 3.66 12.46 26.42
C GLY A 146 2.99 13.78 26.11
N ILE A 147 3.82 14.74 25.66
CA ILE A 147 3.35 15.95 24.99
C ILE A 147 3.58 15.71 23.50
N GLU A 148 2.53 15.36 22.78
CA GLU A 148 2.60 15.05 21.35
C GLU A 148 2.49 16.34 20.53
N LEU A 149 3.59 16.74 19.88
CA LEU A 149 3.69 17.99 19.09
C LEU A 149 3.87 17.74 17.59
N ILE A 150 3.69 16.50 17.14
CA ILE A 150 3.77 16.15 15.71
C ILE A 150 2.47 16.64 15.04
N ALA A 151 2.57 17.64 14.17
CA ALA A 151 1.42 18.34 13.60
C ALA A 151 0.43 17.43 12.82
N SER A 152 0.90 16.31 12.28
CA SER A 152 0.09 15.35 11.53
C SER A 152 -0.55 14.26 12.40
N GLU A 153 -0.20 14.17 13.68
CA GLU A 153 -0.80 13.20 14.60
C GLU A 153 -2.03 13.79 15.29
N ASN A 154 -2.97 12.91 15.64
CA ASN A 154 -4.16 13.29 16.38
C ASN A 154 -4.73 12.07 17.14
N PHE A 155 -5.57 12.32 18.14
CA PHE A 155 -6.28 11.29 18.89
C PHE A 155 -7.71 11.17 18.38
N VAL A 156 -8.02 10.03 17.76
CA VAL A 156 -9.38 9.74 17.29
C VAL A 156 -10.32 9.40 18.45
N CYS A 157 -11.62 9.63 18.26
CA CYS A 157 -12.61 9.28 19.27
C CYS A 157 -12.85 7.77 19.36
N ARG A 158 -13.36 7.32 20.50
CA ARG A 158 -13.66 5.89 20.75
C ARG A 158 -14.60 5.29 19.70
N ALA A 159 -15.59 6.03 19.24
CA ALA A 159 -16.53 5.55 18.23
C ALA A 159 -15.83 5.20 16.90
N VAL A 160 -14.80 5.95 16.50
CA VAL A 160 -14.00 5.64 15.30
C VAL A 160 -13.21 4.35 15.51
N MET A 161 -12.58 4.17 16.68
CA MET A 161 -11.84 2.95 16.99
C MET A 161 -12.74 1.71 17.03
N GLU A 162 -13.94 1.82 17.61
CA GLU A 162 -14.92 0.72 17.65
C GLU A 162 -15.38 0.31 16.25
N ALA A 163 -15.60 1.27 15.35
CA ALA A 163 -15.96 0.97 13.96
C ALA A 163 -14.80 0.34 13.18
N LEU A 164 -13.56 0.83 13.38
CA LEU A 164 -12.37 0.34 12.67
C LEU A 164 -12.02 -1.12 13.05
N GLY A 165 -12.16 -1.48 14.33
CA GLY A 165 -11.92 -2.83 14.84
C GLY A 165 -13.11 -3.79 14.71
N SER A 166 -14.05 -3.53 13.80
CA SER A 166 -15.30 -4.27 13.69
C SER A 166 -15.29 -5.35 12.60
N HIS A 167 -16.37 -6.13 12.55
CA HIS A 167 -16.60 -7.20 11.56
C HIS A 167 -16.72 -6.69 10.11
N LEU A 168 -16.78 -5.37 9.89
CA LEU A 168 -16.78 -4.78 8.55
C LEU A 168 -15.54 -5.17 7.73
N THR A 169 -14.41 -5.43 8.40
CA THR A 169 -13.16 -5.88 7.77
C THR A 169 -13.30 -7.19 6.97
N ASN A 170 -14.33 -7.99 7.27
CA ASN A 170 -14.54 -9.30 6.65
C ASN A 170 -15.12 -9.22 5.23
N LYS A 171 -15.60 -8.05 4.79
CA LYS A 171 -16.38 -7.94 3.54
C LYS A 171 -15.55 -7.41 2.36
N TYR A 172 -15.49 -8.24 1.31
CA TYR A 172 -15.01 -7.80 -0.01
C TYR A 172 -16.10 -7.01 -0.75
N SER A 173 -15.80 -5.77 -1.14
CA SER A 173 -16.79 -4.81 -1.65
C SER A 173 -16.30 -4.03 -2.88
N GLU A 174 -15.52 -4.67 -3.74
CA GLU A 174 -15.04 -4.06 -4.98
C GLU A 174 -16.19 -3.50 -5.85
N GLY A 175 -15.92 -2.33 -6.45
CA GLY A 175 -16.89 -1.55 -7.21
C GLY A 175 -17.41 -0.36 -6.42
N MET A 176 -18.52 0.20 -6.89
CA MET A 176 -19.22 1.32 -6.24
C MET A 176 -20.56 0.84 -5.68
N PRO A 177 -21.18 1.57 -4.72
CA PRO A 177 -22.53 1.25 -4.26
C PRO A 177 -23.52 1.08 -5.42
N GLY A 178 -24.29 0.00 -5.41
CA GLY A 178 -25.21 -0.38 -6.49
C GLY A 178 -24.55 -1.02 -7.74
N ALA A 179 -23.22 -1.02 -7.82
CA ALA A 179 -22.44 -1.58 -8.93
C ALA A 179 -21.24 -2.40 -8.39
N ARG A 180 -21.54 -3.39 -7.54
CA ARG A 180 -20.54 -4.26 -6.91
C ARG A 180 -20.26 -5.50 -7.75
N TYR A 181 -19.01 -5.96 -7.71
CA TYR A 181 -18.63 -7.25 -8.33
C TYR A 181 -19.03 -8.46 -7.48
N TYR A 182 -19.25 -8.25 -6.18
CA TYR A 182 -19.61 -9.30 -5.21
C TYR A 182 -20.98 -9.04 -4.60
N THR A 183 -21.70 -10.13 -4.29
CA THR A 183 -23.01 -10.08 -3.62
C THR A 183 -22.89 -9.76 -2.12
N GLY A 184 -24.04 -9.49 -1.48
CA GLY A 184 -24.15 -9.32 -0.02
C GLY A 184 -23.58 -8.00 0.51
N ASN A 185 -23.61 -6.94 -0.29
CA ASN A 185 -23.08 -5.61 0.06
C ASN A 185 -24.17 -4.62 0.50
N ASP A 186 -25.40 -5.05 0.76
CA ASP A 186 -26.55 -4.16 1.03
C ASP A 186 -26.29 -3.16 2.17
N TYR A 187 -25.60 -3.59 3.23
CA TYR A 187 -25.23 -2.74 4.36
C TYR A 187 -23.92 -1.96 4.13
N ILE A 188 -22.99 -2.52 3.36
CA ILE A 188 -21.75 -1.80 3.00
C ILE A 188 -22.07 -0.61 2.10
N ASP A 189 -22.99 -0.78 1.16
CA ASP A 189 -23.47 0.28 0.29
C ASP A 189 -24.14 1.41 1.09
N GLN A 190 -24.94 1.06 2.11
CA GLN A 190 -25.52 2.05 3.02
C GLN A 190 -24.45 2.84 3.78
N ILE A 191 -23.41 2.15 4.29
CA ILE A 191 -22.29 2.78 5.01
C ILE A 191 -21.52 3.73 4.08
N GLU A 192 -21.17 3.28 2.88
CA GLU A 192 -20.38 4.06 1.94
C GLU A 192 -21.16 5.28 1.43
N LEU A 193 -22.43 5.12 1.06
CA LEU A 193 -23.29 6.23 0.64
C LEU A 193 -23.48 7.26 1.77
N LEU A 194 -23.61 6.80 3.01
CA LEU A 194 -23.69 7.68 4.18
C LEU A 194 -22.37 8.43 4.40
N CYS A 195 -21.23 7.75 4.24
CA CYS A 195 -19.91 8.35 4.34
C CYS A 195 -19.71 9.45 3.28
N CYS A 196 -20.02 9.17 2.01
CA CYS A 196 -19.96 10.15 0.93
C CYS A 196 -20.84 11.38 1.22
N ARG A 197 -22.08 11.17 1.63
CA ARG A 197 -23.01 12.26 1.98
C ARG A 197 -22.46 13.12 3.12
N ARG A 198 -21.93 12.48 4.17
CA ARG A 198 -21.35 13.19 5.33
C ARG A 198 -20.08 13.93 4.95
N ALA A 199 -19.25 13.38 4.06
CA ALA A 199 -18.06 14.06 3.56
C ALA A 199 -18.43 15.35 2.82
N LEU A 200 -19.38 15.30 1.88
CA LEU A 200 -19.86 16.50 1.18
C LEU A 200 -20.45 17.53 2.16
N ALA A 201 -21.27 17.06 3.12
CA ALA A 201 -21.87 17.94 4.13
C ALA A 201 -20.83 18.60 5.04
N ALA A 202 -19.78 17.87 5.45
CA ALA A 202 -18.71 18.37 6.31
C ALA A 202 -17.94 19.53 5.68
N PHE A 203 -17.83 19.54 4.34
CA PHE A 203 -17.18 20.63 3.59
C PHE A 203 -18.19 21.60 2.96
N HIS A 204 -19.47 21.49 3.30
CA HIS A 204 -20.56 22.35 2.80
C HIS A 204 -20.67 22.39 1.28
N LEU A 205 -20.48 21.23 0.65
CA LEU A 205 -20.46 21.09 -0.80
C LEU A 205 -21.83 20.72 -1.35
N ASP A 206 -22.18 21.35 -2.47
CA ASP A 206 -23.35 21.01 -3.28
C ASP A 206 -23.09 19.72 -4.07
N SER A 207 -23.94 18.70 -3.88
CA SER A 207 -23.79 17.39 -4.51
C SER A 207 -23.92 17.42 -6.04
N GLU A 208 -24.55 18.45 -6.61
CA GLU A 208 -24.63 18.61 -8.06
C GLU A 208 -23.31 19.08 -8.68
N LYS A 209 -22.43 19.67 -7.86
CA LYS A 209 -21.12 20.22 -8.31
C LYS A 209 -19.95 19.39 -7.82
N TRP A 210 -20.13 18.64 -6.74
CA TRP A 210 -19.08 17.89 -6.08
C TRP A 210 -19.46 16.43 -5.90
N GLY A 211 -18.61 15.57 -6.44
CA GLY A 211 -18.55 14.16 -6.07
C GLY A 211 -17.48 13.93 -4.99
N VAL A 212 -17.51 12.74 -4.39
CA VAL A 212 -16.47 12.30 -3.45
C VAL A 212 -16.24 10.80 -3.62
N ASN A 213 -14.98 10.39 -3.55
CA ASN A 213 -14.59 8.99 -3.42
C ASN A 213 -13.93 8.81 -2.04
N VAL A 214 -14.47 7.91 -1.23
CA VAL A 214 -14.04 7.64 0.16
C VAL A 214 -13.24 6.33 0.31
N GLN A 215 -12.88 5.71 -0.81
CA GLN A 215 -12.15 4.44 -0.86
C GLN A 215 -10.61 4.53 -0.80
N PRO A 216 -9.92 5.67 -1.10
CA PRO A 216 -8.47 5.71 -0.98
C PRO A 216 -7.97 5.36 0.43
N TYR A 217 -7.02 4.43 0.52
CA TYR A 217 -6.51 3.90 1.80
C TYR A 217 -5.74 4.93 2.64
N SER A 218 -5.13 5.92 1.97
CA SER A 218 -4.32 6.97 2.58
C SER A 218 -4.15 8.16 1.63
N CYS A 219 -3.64 9.29 2.14
CA CYS A 219 -3.35 10.49 1.36
C CYS A 219 -2.46 10.19 0.13
N THR A 220 -1.36 9.46 0.29
CA THR A 220 -0.47 9.13 -0.84
C THR A 220 -1.18 8.32 -1.92
N SER A 221 -2.03 7.36 -1.54
CA SER A 221 -2.82 6.59 -2.51
C SER A 221 -3.91 7.43 -3.18
N ALA A 222 -4.52 8.37 -2.47
CA ALA A 222 -5.51 9.30 -3.03
C ALA A 222 -4.88 10.21 -4.08
N ASN A 223 -3.74 10.82 -3.75
CA ASN A 223 -2.98 11.67 -4.66
C ASN A 223 -2.56 10.90 -5.91
N PHE A 224 -2.03 9.69 -5.73
CA PHE A 224 -1.61 8.85 -6.85
C PHE A 224 -2.80 8.46 -7.75
N ALA A 225 -3.96 8.12 -7.16
CA ALA A 225 -5.18 7.82 -7.91
C ALA A 225 -5.66 9.01 -8.76
N VAL A 226 -5.61 10.24 -8.23
CA VAL A 226 -5.92 11.46 -8.99
C VAL A 226 -4.99 11.60 -10.20
N TYR A 227 -3.68 11.43 -9.99
CA TYR A 227 -2.72 11.52 -11.09
C TYR A 227 -2.99 10.44 -12.14
N THR A 228 -3.13 9.18 -11.75
CA THR A 228 -3.39 8.09 -12.71
C THR A 228 -4.74 8.21 -13.40
N GLY A 229 -5.72 8.86 -12.78
CA GLY A 229 -7.04 9.08 -13.39
C GLY A 229 -7.09 10.22 -14.40
N LEU A 230 -6.18 11.20 -14.28
CA LEU A 230 -6.19 12.41 -15.11
C LEU A 230 -4.99 12.51 -16.07
N LEU A 231 -3.91 11.79 -15.79
CA LEU A 231 -2.63 11.90 -16.48
C LEU A 231 -2.23 10.60 -17.15
N LEU A 232 -1.49 10.74 -18.25
CA LEU A 232 -0.71 9.66 -18.81
C LEU A 232 0.66 9.58 -18.11
N PRO A 233 1.34 8.42 -18.14
CA PRO A 233 2.72 8.35 -17.72
C PRO A 233 3.57 9.42 -18.42
N LYS A 234 4.49 10.05 -17.68
CA LYS A 234 5.35 11.17 -18.13
C LYS A 234 4.67 12.52 -18.32
N ASP A 235 3.36 12.63 -18.10
CA ASP A 235 2.74 13.95 -17.98
C ASP A 235 3.32 14.74 -16.81
N ARG A 236 3.17 16.05 -16.91
CA ARG A 236 3.87 17.01 -16.06
C ARG A 236 3.04 17.40 -14.83
N ILE A 237 3.66 17.39 -13.67
CA ILE A 237 3.07 17.87 -12.42
C ILE A 237 3.97 18.93 -11.77
N MET A 238 3.36 19.88 -11.07
CA MET A 238 4.07 20.87 -10.26
C MET A 238 3.51 20.92 -8.85
N GLY A 239 4.35 20.69 -7.86
CA GLY A 239 4.03 20.77 -6.43
C GLY A 239 5.06 21.58 -5.65
N LEU A 240 4.76 21.87 -4.38
CA LEU A 240 5.72 22.57 -3.51
C LEU A 240 6.91 21.64 -3.22
N ASP A 241 8.13 22.19 -3.28
CA ASP A 241 9.36 21.46 -2.94
C ASP A 241 9.31 20.94 -1.49
N SER A 242 9.75 19.70 -1.23
CA SER A 242 9.65 19.11 0.11
C SER A 242 10.38 19.93 1.19
N PRO A 243 11.63 20.42 0.97
CA PRO A 243 12.28 21.33 1.92
C PRO A 243 11.58 22.69 2.08
N SER A 244 10.76 23.09 1.10
CA SER A 244 9.91 24.29 1.20
C SER A 244 8.57 24.02 1.90
N GLY A 245 8.31 22.78 2.30
CA GLY A 245 7.12 22.35 3.03
C GLY A 245 6.12 21.51 2.24
N GLY A 246 6.46 21.05 1.03
CA GLY A 246 5.65 20.12 0.24
C GLY A 246 5.53 18.72 0.83
N HIS A 247 4.73 17.86 0.19
CA HIS A 247 4.62 16.45 0.56
C HIS A 247 5.34 15.55 -0.46
N LEU A 248 5.81 14.37 -0.02
CA LEU A 248 6.53 13.44 -0.90
C LEU A 248 5.74 13.05 -2.15
N SER A 249 4.42 12.89 -2.01
CA SER A 249 3.52 12.55 -3.12
C SER A 249 3.23 13.71 -4.09
N HIS A 250 3.88 14.86 -3.91
CA HIS A 250 3.78 15.99 -4.85
C HIS A 250 4.91 15.96 -5.88
N GLY A 251 5.51 14.79 -6.11
CA GLY A 251 6.56 14.60 -7.11
C GLY A 251 7.98 14.84 -6.57
N TYR A 252 8.26 14.51 -5.31
CA TYR A 252 9.60 14.70 -4.73
C TYR A 252 10.68 13.85 -5.41
N TYR A 253 11.81 14.49 -5.70
CA TYR A 253 13.09 13.90 -6.09
C TYR A 253 14.23 14.67 -5.41
N MET A 254 15.37 14.01 -5.21
CA MET A 254 16.53 14.64 -4.56
C MET A 254 17.19 15.67 -5.48
N PRO A 255 17.95 16.65 -4.93
CA PRO A 255 18.76 17.57 -5.73
C PRO A 255 19.74 16.89 -6.69
N SER A 256 20.19 15.67 -6.37
CA SER A 256 21.02 14.82 -7.24
C SER A 256 20.29 14.26 -8.47
N GLY A 257 18.99 14.52 -8.61
CA GLY A 257 18.12 13.95 -9.64
C GLY A 257 17.57 12.57 -9.32
N LYS A 258 17.95 11.96 -8.18
CA LYS A 258 17.40 10.66 -7.77
C LYS A 258 15.93 10.78 -7.41
N LYS A 259 15.08 10.09 -8.18
CA LYS A 259 13.63 10.00 -7.97
C LYS A 259 13.34 9.18 -6.70
N VAL A 260 12.51 9.72 -5.80
CA VAL A 260 12.20 9.13 -4.48
C VAL A 260 10.75 8.72 -4.37
N SER A 261 9.85 9.60 -4.77
CA SER A 261 8.42 9.33 -4.76
C SER A 261 8.01 8.51 -5.99
N GLY A 262 7.04 7.61 -5.85
CA GLY A 262 6.42 6.95 -7.01
C GLY A 262 5.93 7.98 -8.04
N THR A 263 5.42 9.10 -7.55
CA THR A 263 4.96 10.22 -8.38
C THR A 263 6.04 10.81 -9.28
N SER A 264 7.28 10.99 -8.80
CA SER A 264 8.37 11.48 -9.66
C SER A 264 8.95 10.40 -10.59
N ILE A 265 8.69 9.12 -10.32
CA ILE A 265 9.05 8.00 -11.20
C ILE A 265 8.10 7.95 -12.41
N PHE A 266 6.79 7.93 -12.15
CA PHE A 266 5.77 7.75 -13.17
C PHE A 266 5.42 9.05 -13.93
N PHE A 267 5.52 10.20 -13.28
CA PHE A 267 5.24 11.52 -13.84
C PHE A 267 6.48 12.40 -13.85
N GLU A 268 6.51 13.41 -14.71
CA GLU A 268 7.60 14.38 -14.72
C GLU A 268 7.26 15.55 -13.80
N SER A 269 8.08 15.75 -12.77
CA SER A 269 7.82 16.74 -11.71
C SER A 269 8.77 17.93 -11.82
N LEU A 270 8.24 19.14 -11.63
CA LEU A 270 9.05 20.34 -11.41
C LEU A 270 8.53 21.09 -10.17
N PRO A 271 9.33 21.20 -9.09
CA PRO A 271 8.84 21.85 -7.88
C PRO A 271 8.88 23.39 -8.00
N TYR A 272 7.87 24.04 -7.43
CA TYR A 272 7.95 25.45 -7.05
C TYR A 272 8.39 25.57 -5.59
N LYS A 273 8.86 26.76 -5.19
CA LYS A 273 9.56 26.97 -3.92
C LYS A 273 9.02 28.18 -3.17
N VAL A 274 9.33 28.24 -1.89
CA VAL A 274 9.23 29.48 -1.12
C VAL A 274 10.38 30.41 -1.47
N ASN A 275 10.14 31.70 -1.28
CA ASN A 275 11.19 32.70 -1.20
C ASN A 275 11.97 32.48 0.11
N PRO A 276 13.30 32.24 0.06
CA PRO A 276 14.07 31.89 1.26
C PRO A 276 14.24 33.05 2.25
N GLN A 277 14.01 34.30 1.83
CA GLN A 277 14.07 35.46 2.72
C GLN A 277 12.77 35.66 3.50
N THR A 278 11.62 35.39 2.87
CA THR A 278 10.31 35.66 3.49
C THR A 278 9.62 34.40 4.02
N GLY A 279 10.00 33.23 3.53
CA GLY A 279 9.33 31.96 3.82
C GLY A 279 7.96 31.80 3.15
N TYR A 280 7.54 32.73 2.29
CA TYR A 280 6.28 32.63 1.54
C TYR A 280 6.50 32.00 0.17
N ILE A 281 5.49 31.33 -0.39
CA ILE A 281 5.53 30.84 -1.77
C ILE A 281 5.86 32.00 -2.71
N ASP A 282 6.85 31.79 -3.59
CA ASP A 282 7.21 32.76 -4.62
C ASP A 282 6.27 32.59 -5.82
N TYR A 283 5.10 33.23 -5.74
CA TYR A 283 4.02 33.08 -6.73
C TYR A 283 4.41 33.57 -8.12
N ASP A 284 5.31 34.55 -8.22
CA ASP A 284 5.76 35.09 -9.49
C ASP A 284 6.71 34.11 -10.20
N LYS A 285 7.66 33.53 -9.47
CA LYS A 285 8.49 32.43 -10.00
C LYS A 285 7.69 31.16 -10.27
N LEU A 286 6.65 30.90 -9.47
CA LEU A 286 5.72 29.81 -9.74
C LEU A 286 5.02 30.03 -11.09
N GLU A 287 4.50 31.24 -11.33
CA GLU A 287 3.85 31.56 -12.61
C GLU A 287 4.80 31.42 -13.80
N GLU A 288 5.99 32.02 -13.72
CA GLU A 288 7.04 31.91 -14.74
C GLU A 288 7.33 30.45 -15.09
N LYS A 289 7.64 29.64 -14.08
CA LYS A 289 7.94 28.21 -14.28
C LYS A 289 6.76 27.42 -14.80
N ALA A 290 5.53 27.74 -14.38
CA ALA A 290 4.34 27.03 -14.84
C ALA A 290 4.04 27.32 -16.32
N LEU A 291 4.33 28.52 -16.81
CA LEU A 291 4.16 28.88 -18.21
C LEU A 291 5.20 28.20 -19.11
N ASP A 292 6.42 28.00 -18.62
CA ASP A 292 7.48 27.29 -19.34
C ASP A 292 7.31 25.77 -19.28
N PHE A 293 7.09 25.24 -18.08
CA PHE A 293 6.99 23.81 -17.84
C PHE A 293 5.64 23.23 -18.26
N ARG A 294 4.58 24.02 -18.33
CA ARG A 294 3.23 23.58 -18.76
C ARG A 294 2.76 22.31 -18.02
N PRO A 295 2.59 22.36 -16.69
CA PRO A 295 2.06 21.22 -15.95
C PRO A 295 0.64 20.89 -16.42
N LYS A 296 0.29 19.61 -16.35
CA LYS A 296 -1.09 19.13 -16.49
C LYS A 296 -1.84 19.25 -15.17
N ILE A 297 -1.14 19.06 -14.04
CA ILE A 297 -1.66 19.31 -12.70
C ILE A 297 -0.74 20.28 -11.95
N LEU A 298 -1.31 21.36 -11.46
CA LEU A 298 -0.69 22.26 -10.49
C LEU A 298 -1.25 21.92 -9.11
N ILE A 299 -0.39 21.63 -8.15
CA ILE A 299 -0.76 21.19 -6.80
C ILE A 299 -0.52 22.34 -5.83
N CYS A 300 -1.53 22.74 -5.08
CA CYS A 300 -1.38 23.52 -3.84
C CYS A 300 -1.66 22.63 -2.63
N GLY A 301 -1.07 22.94 -1.47
CA GLY A 301 -1.09 22.06 -0.31
C GLY A 301 0.32 21.55 0.05
N GLY A 302 0.52 21.22 1.32
CA GLY A 302 1.83 20.87 1.85
C GLY A 302 1.77 20.31 3.27
N SER A 303 2.90 19.79 3.73
CA SER A 303 3.04 19.10 5.02
C SER A 303 3.46 20.04 6.14
N SER A 304 4.31 21.02 5.83
CA SER A 304 4.96 21.88 6.84
C SER A 304 5.08 23.33 6.38
N TYR A 305 4.12 23.79 5.58
CA TYR A 305 4.01 25.20 5.19
C TYR A 305 3.11 25.95 6.21
N PRO A 306 3.63 26.93 6.97
CA PRO A 306 2.94 27.50 8.13
C PRO A 306 2.05 28.71 7.79
N ARG A 307 1.68 28.90 6.52
CA ARG A 307 0.89 30.04 6.05
C ARG A 307 -0.31 29.57 5.24
N GLU A 308 -1.29 30.45 5.10
CA GLU A 308 -2.42 30.23 4.20
C GLU A 308 -1.98 30.23 2.73
N TRP A 309 -2.76 29.52 1.92
CA TRP A 309 -2.54 29.39 0.48
C TRP A 309 -3.37 30.42 -0.25
N ASN A 310 -2.76 31.16 -1.19
CA ASN A 310 -3.51 32.06 -2.07
C ASN A 310 -4.13 31.26 -3.22
N TYR A 311 -5.24 30.59 -2.94
CA TYR A 311 -5.93 29.72 -3.91
C TYR A 311 -6.37 30.47 -5.17
N ALA A 312 -6.74 31.76 -5.05
CA ALA A 312 -7.10 32.60 -6.19
C ALA A 312 -5.90 32.80 -7.14
N ARG A 313 -4.71 33.06 -6.59
CA ARG A 313 -3.48 33.17 -7.39
C ARG A 313 -3.10 31.85 -8.04
N PHE A 314 -3.21 30.74 -7.32
CA PHE A 314 -3.02 29.40 -7.90
C PHE A 314 -3.99 29.11 -9.04
N ARG A 315 -5.28 29.46 -8.89
CA ARG A 315 -6.30 29.31 -9.92
C ARG A 315 -5.94 30.10 -11.18
N GLN A 316 -5.59 31.38 -11.03
CA GLN A 316 -5.16 32.21 -12.15
C GLN A 316 -3.99 31.60 -12.92
N ILE A 317 -2.98 31.06 -12.22
CA ILE A 317 -1.82 30.44 -12.86
C ILE A 317 -2.21 29.15 -13.58
N ALA A 318 -3.01 28.30 -12.94
CA ALA A 318 -3.53 27.06 -13.53
C ALA A 318 -4.32 27.34 -14.82
N ASP A 319 -5.20 28.35 -14.82
CA ASP A 319 -5.97 28.73 -16.01
C ASP A 319 -5.07 29.23 -17.15
N LYS A 320 -4.02 30.01 -16.83
CA LYS A 320 -3.06 30.51 -17.85
C LYS A 320 -2.26 29.40 -18.53
N CYS A 321 -1.86 28.37 -17.78
CA CYS A 321 -1.10 27.25 -18.34
C CYS A 321 -1.96 26.08 -18.82
N GLY A 322 -3.28 26.09 -18.53
CA GLY A 322 -4.23 25.03 -18.89
C GLY A 322 -4.14 23.80 -17.99
N ALA A 323 -3.72 23.98 -16.73
CA ALA A 323 -3.58 22.91 -15.75
C ALA A 323 -4.86 22.68 -14.93
N VAL A 324 -5.08 21.44 -14.51
CA VAL A 324 -5.98 21.15 -13.39
C VAL A 324 -5.32 21.65 -12.11
N LEU A 325 -6.03 22.42 -11.30
CA LEU A 325 -5.57 22.76 -9.95
C LEU A 325 -6.06 21.68 -8.99
N MET A 326 -5.13 21.10 -8.25
CA MET A 326 -5.41 20.15 -7.20
C MET A 326 -5.01 20.76 -5.85
N CYS A 327 -5.89 20.70 -4.87
CA CYS A 327 -5.58 21.07 -3.49
C CYS A 327 -5.43 19.82 -2.63
N ASP A 328 -4.24 19.59 -2.09
CA ASP A 328 -3.99 18.61 -1.05
C ASP A 328 -4.11 19.28 0.33
N MET A 329 -5.30 19.20 0.91
CA MET A 329 -5.63 19.83 2.19
C MET A 329 -5.38 18.93 3.40
N ALA A 330 -4.57 17.85 3.29
CA ALA A 330 -4.44 16.84 4.34
C ALA A 330 -4.23 17.42 5.76
N GLN A 331 -3.28 18.34 5.92
CA GLN A 331 -2.94 18.95 7.21
C GLN A 331 -3.98 19.94 7.75
N ILE A 332 -4.81 20.54 6.87
CA ILE A 332 -5.74 21.62 7.24
C ILE A 332 -7.21 21.21 7.07
N SER A 333 -7.48 19.96 6.69
CA SER A 333 -8.83 19.48 6.36
C SER A 333 -9.84 19.72 7.49
N GLY A 334 -9.46 19.49 8.75
CA GLY A 334 -10.31 19.78 9.91
C GLY A 334 -10.60 21.28 10.11
N ILE A 335 -9.59 22.13 9.87
CA ILE A 335 -9.70 23.60 9.95
C ILE A 335 -10.67 24.10 8.86
N VAL A 336 -10.49 23.60 7.62
CA VAL A 336 -11.37 23.91 6.48
C VAL A 336 -12.81 23.48 6.76
N ALA A 337 -13.03 22.26 7.27
CA ALA A 337 -14.37 21.77 7.61
C ALA A 337 -15.03 22.59 8.72
N ALA A 338 -14.23 23.06 9.70
CA ALA A 338 -14.72 23.90 10.80
C ALA A 338 -14.94 25.37 10.41
N LYS A 339 -14.46 25.82 9.24
CA LYS A 339 -14.52 27.23 8.76
C LYS A 339 -13.84 28.22 9.73
N VAL A 340 -12.69 27.83 10.29
CA VAL A 340 -11.92 28.65 11.25
C VAL A 340 -10.52 28.95 10.76
#